data_AF-I4EPB6-F1
#
_entry.id   AF-I4EPB6-F1
#
_cell.length_a   1.000
_cell.length_b   1.000
_cell.length_c   1.000
_cell.angle_alpha   90.00
_cell.angle_beta   90.00
_cell.angle_gamma   90.00
#
_symmetry.space_group_name_H-M   'P 1'
#
loop_
_entity.id
_entity.type
_entity.pdbx_description
1 polymer ?
#
loop_
_entity_poly.entity_id
_entity_poly.type
_entity_poly.pdbx_seq_one_letter_code
_entity_poly.pdbx_strand_id
1 'polypeptide(L)'
;FLEHLLFWHNGRNLYNDFFVHGALLNAFTTYTDTNFMFTSLPDRLRQTIPILLDALWNHSFDKKIVAQEKAVITSEIQTAHLNHQLSYHYQLISMLAPASPAAVFPAGRIEDINALNIGDLQKAYKAAYKAHRMTLFLIGGSEDTEMFLPPHLQLQKRPHDQAKKKIIPACPPPLSQKMVLGDEERMEDTWTGLQIGALPGQNDLLTVKLYWDIAARILLQLNSPFFQEIQQTY
;
A
#
# COMPACT_ATOMS: atom_id res chain seq x y z
N PHE A 1 -6.54 5.67 -5.46
CA PHE A 1 -6.88 6.56 -6.60
C PHE A 1 -5.74 6.79 -7.58
N LEU A 2 -4.63 7.47 -7.20
CA LEU A 2 -3.53 7.73 -8.16
C LEU A 2 -2.98 6.46 -8.80
N GLU A 3 -2.87 5.37 -8.03
CA GLU A 3 -2.46 4.07 -8.52
C GLU A 3 -3.28 3.61 -9.75
N HIS A 4 -4.61 3.65 -9.64
CA HIS A 4 -5.51 3.28 -10.74
C HIS A 4 -5.30 4.18 -11.97
N LEU A 5 -5.18 5.49 -11.74
CA LEU A 5 -4.99 6.45 -12.83
C LEU A 5 -3.67 6.23 -13.56
N LEU A 6 -2.61 5.83 -12.85
CA LEU A 6 -1.30 5.63 -13.45
C LEU A 6 -1.24 4.39 -14.37
N PHE A 7 -2.25 3.53 -14.35
CA PHE A 7 -2.46 2.51 -15.38
C PHE A 7 -3.10 3.05 -16.67
N TRP A 8 -3.55 4.30 -16.68
CA TRP A 8 -4.03 4.96 -17.87
C TRP A 8 -2.96 5.89 -18.44
N HIS A 9 -2.60 5.65 -19.69
CA HIS A 9 -1.58 6.42 -20.40
C HIS A 9 -2.00 6.68 -21.84
N ASN A 10 -2.13 7.97 -22.20
CA ASN A 10 -2.59 8.41 -23.52
C ASN A 10 -3.90 7.73 -24.00
N GLY A 11 -4.85 7.56 -23.06
CA GLY A 11 -6.15 6.91 -23.33
C GLY A 11 -6.10 5.37 -23.45
N ARG A 12 -4.90 4.77 -23.34
CA ARG A 12 -4.71 3.32 -23.29
C ARG A 12 -4.57 2.86 -21.84
N ASN A 13 -4.99 1.62 -21.60
CA ASN A 13 -4.83 0.96 -20.32
C ASN A 13 -3.61 0.03 -20.38
N LEU A 14 -2.67 0.20 -19.44
CA LEU A 14 -1.41 -0.53 -19.40
C LEU A 14 -1.60 -2.04 -19.28
N TYR A 15 -2.69 -2.53 -18.68
CA TYR A 15 -2.97 -3.97 -18.64
C TYR A 15 -3.03 -4.58 -20.04
N ASN A 16 -3.62 -3.87 -21.02
CA ASN A 16 -3.67 -4.33 -22.40
C ASN A 16 -2.29 -4.27 -23.07
N ASP A 17 -1.54 -3.18 -22.85
CA ASP A 17 -0.18 -3.03 -23.39
C ASP A 17 0.74 -4.15 -22.88
N PHE A 18 0.64 -4.51 -21.60
CA PHE A 18 1.42 -5.60 -20.99
C PHE A 18 0.95 -6.98 -21.46
N PHE A 19 -0.36 -7.20 -21.60
CA PHE A 19 -0.92 -8.46 -22.07
C PHE A 19 -0.43 -8.84 -23.48
N VAL A 20 -0.34 -7.86 -24.39
CA VAL A 20 0.20 -8.06 -25.76
C VAL A 20 1.67 -8.53 -25.74
N HIS A 21 2.40 -8.19 -24.68
CA HIS A 21 3.78 -8.63 -24.47
C HIS A 21 3.90 -9.90 -23.63
N GLY A 22 2.78 -10.54 -23.24
CA GLY A 22 2.78 -11.71 -22.37
C GLY A 22 3.29 -11.41 -20.95
N ALA A 23 3.16 -10.16 -20.51
CA ALA A 23 3.60 -9.70 -19.20
C ALA A 23 2.42 -9.53 -18.26
N LEU A 24 2.61 -9.90 -16.99
CA LEU A 24 1.63 -9.77 -15.92
C LEU A 24 1.92 -8.50 -15.15
N LEU A 25 1.01 -7.53 -15.20
CA LEU A 25 1.10 -6.24 -14.52
C LEU A 25 0.24 -6.25 -13.26
N ASN A 26 0.71 -5.63 -12.19
CA ASN A 26 -0.07 -5.41 -10.98
C ASN A 26 0.38 -4.13 -10.25
N ALA A 27 -0.50 -3.59 -9.42
CA ALA A 27 -0.14 -2.59 -8.43
C ALA A 27 -0.96 -2.77 -7.16
N PHE A 28 -0.45 -2.20 -6.08
CA PHE A 28 -1.20 -2.07 -4.84
C PHE A 28 -0.66 -0.92 -4.00
N THR A 29 -1.54 -0.35 -3.19
CA THR A 29 -1.22 0.74 -2.27
C THR A 29 -1.39 0.28 -0.82
N THR A 30 -0.36 0.47 0.00
CA THR A 30 -0.41 0.29 1.45
C THR A 30 -0.43 1.66 2.15
N TYR A 31 -0.41 1.67 3.49
CA TYR A 31 -0.31 2.91 4.26
C TYR A 31 0.97 3.71 3.99
N THR A 32 2.06 3.04 3.59
CA THR A 32 3.38 3.68 3.50
C THR A 32 3.90 3.78 2.08
N ASP A 33 3.48 2.88 1.18
CA ASP A 33 4.07 2.75 -0.14
C ASP A 33 3.02 2.32 -1.19
N THR A 34 3.19 2.81 -2.42
CA THR A 34 2.48 2.31 -3.61
C THR A 34 3.49 1.55 -4.47
N ASN A 35 3.14 0.32 -4.85
CA ASN A 35 4.00 -0.57 -5.60
C ASN A 35 3.40 -0.80 -6.98
N PHE A 36 4.17 -0.52 -8.04
CA PHE A 36 3.86 -0.92 -9.41
C PHE A 36 4.86 -2.00 -9.80
N MET A 37 4.36 -3.15 -10.23
CA MET A 37 5.18 -4.32 -10.51
C MET A 37 4.67 -5.08 -11.72
N PHE A 38 5.59 -5.75 -12.40
CA PHE A 38 5.23 -6.69 -13.44
C PHE A 38 6.19 -7.86 -13.48
N THR A 39 5.74 -8.95 -14.09
CA THR A 39 6.58 -10.11 -14.43
C THR A 39 6.50 -10.35 -15.92
N SER A 40 7.64 -10.64 -16.53
CA SER A 40 7.79 -10.75 -17.99
C SER A 40 8.90 -11.74 -18.34
N LEU A 41 8.83 -12.31 -19.53
CA LEU A 41 9.96 -13.06 -20.09
C LEU A 41 11.14 -12.12 -20.38
N PRO A 42 12.40 -12.61 -20.30
CA PRO A 42 13.59 -11.78 -20.47
C PRO A 42 13.65 -11.01 -21.80
N ASP A 43 13.22 -11.63 -22.90
CA ASP A 43 13.20 -11.06 -24.26
C ASP A 43 12.16 -9.93 -24.43
N ARG A 44 11.24 -9.78 -23.46
CA ARG A 44 10.18 -8.77 -23.44
C ARG A 44 10.47 -7.59 -22.51
N LEU A 45 11.55 -7.64 -21.73
CA LEU A 45 11.93 -6.58 -20.79
C LEU A 45 12.24 -5.26 -21.49
N ARG A 46 12.85 -5.33 -22.68
CA ARG A 46 13.21 -4.15 -23.49
C ARG A 46 11.98 -3.32 -23.87
N GLN A 47 10.82 -3.95 -24.04
CA GLN A 47 9.56 -3.28 -24.39
C GLN A 47 8.76 -2.89 -23.15
N THR A 48 8.69 -3.77 -22.15
CA THR A 48 7.80 -3.58 -20.98
C THR A 48 8.34 -2.56 -19.97
N ILE A 49 9.66 -2.51 -19.73
CA ILE A 49 10.25 -1.53 -18.81
C ILE A 49 9.93 -0.09 -19.24
N PRO A 50 10.21 0.34 -20.49
CA PRO A 50 9.88 1.71 -20.91
C PRO A 50 8.40 2.06 -20.79
N ILE A 51 7.49 1.12 -21.08
CA ILE A 51 6.04 1.37 -21.00
C ILE A 51 5.63 1.72 -19.56
N LEU A 52 6.07 0.94 -18.56
CA LEU A 52 5.74 1.23 -17.16
C LEU A 52 6.34 2.57 -16.71
N LEU A 53 7.62 2.80 -17.02
CA LEU A 53 8.31 4.01 -16.59
C LEU A 53 7.69 5.27 -17.22
N ASP A 54 7.34 5.21 -18.51
CA ASP A 54 6.69 6.31 -19.21
C ASP A 54 5.31 6.61 -18.63
N ALA A 55 4.52 5.59 -18.28
CA ALA A 55 3.23 5.78 -17.62
C ALA A 55 3.37 6.43 -16.23
N LEU A 56 4.40 6.09 -15.47
CA LEU A 56 4.65 6.65 -14.14
C LEU A 56 5.15 8.08 -14.17
N TRP A 57 5.99 8.47 -15.15
CA TRP A 57 6.57 9.81 -15.24
C TRP A 57 5.77 10.80 -16.10
N ASN A 58 5.23 10.33 -17.22
CA ASN A 58 4.53 11.15 -18.21
C ASN A 58 3.02 10.92 -18.11
N HIS A 59 2.48 11.17 -16.92
CA HIS A 59 1.06 11.02 -16.67
C HIS A 59 0.26 12.29 -16.96
N SER A 60 -0.96 12.12 -17.49
CA SER A 60 -1.93 13.20 -17.67
C SER A 60 -3.29 12.80 -17.12
N PHE A 61 -3.99 13.75 -16.51
CA PHE A 61 -5.27 13.52 -15.87
C PHE A 61 -6.42 13.81 -16.84
N ASP A 62 -7.03 12.75 -17.38
CA ASP A 62 -8.23 12.85 -18.20
C ASP A 62 -9.50 12.85 -17.32
N LYS A 63 -10.36 13.86 -17.51
CA LYS A 63 -11.62 14.00 -16.74
C LYS A 63 -12.55 12.80 -16.88
N LYS A 64 -12.62 12.20 -18.07
CA LYS A 64 -13.47 11.03 -18.35
C LYS A 64 -12.95 9.81 -17.61
N ILE A 65 -11.64 9.58 -17.64
CA ILE A 65 -11.00 8.47 -16.91
C ILE A 65 -11.14 8.67 -15.40
N VAL A 66 -10.96 9.88 -14.89
CA VAL A 66 -11.17 10.18 -13.46
C VAL A 66 -12.60 9.86 -13.04
N ALA A 67 -13.61 10.21 -13.83
CA ALA A 67 -15.00 9.89 -13.53
C ALA A 67 -15.26 8.37 -13.54
N GLN A 68 -14.67 7.65 -14.50
CA GLN A 68 -14.74 6.19 -14.57
C GLN A 68 -14.10 5.54 -13.34
N GLU A 69 -12.89 5.94 -12.96
CA GLU A 69 -12.17 5.38 -11.82
C GLU A 69 -12.82 5.70 -10.47
N LYS A 70 -13.53 6.83 -10.33
CA LYS A 70 -14.36 7.09 -9.14
C LYS A 70 -15.40 5.99 -8.92
N ALA A 71 -16.08 5.56 -9.98
CA ALA A 71 -17.08 4.50 -9.87
C ALA A 71 -16.43 3.15 -9.52
N VAL A 72 -15.30 2.82 -10.16
CA VAL A 72 -14.55 1.58 -9.89
C VAL A 72 -14.09 1.53 -8.43
N ILE A 73 -13.43 2.57 -7.94
CA ILE A 73 -12.90 2.63 -6.57
C ILE A 73 -14.03 2.64 -5.54
N THR A 74 -15.15 3.31 -5.83
CA THR A 74 -16.32 3.26 -4.94
C THR A 74 -16.86 1.84 -4.82
N SER A 75 -16.95 1.11 -5.93
CA SER A 75 -17.35 -0.30 -5.94
C SER A 75 -16.34 -1.19 -5.18
N GLU A 76 -15.04 -0.91 -5.32
CA GLU A 76 -13.98 -1.64 -4.60
C GLU A 76 -14.11 -1.45 -3.08
N ILE A 77 -14.29 -0.21 -2.60
CA ILE A 77 -14.51 0.08 -1.19
C ILE A 77 -15.75 -0.66 -0.66
N GLN A 78 -16.86 -0.60 -1.38
CA GLN A 78 -18.09 -1.30 -1.00
C GLN A 78 -17.88 -2.82 -0.95
N THR A 79 -17.17 -3.39 -1.92
CA THR A 79 -16.87 -4.83 -1.97
C THR A 79 -15.92 -5.24 -0.83
N ALA A 80 -14.95 -4.40 -0.50
CA ALA A 80 -14.03 -4.62 0.61
C ALA A 80 -14.79 -4.72 1.95
N HIS A 81 -15.84 -3.91 2.14
CA HIS A 81 -16.70 -3.98 3.34
C HIS A 81 -17.51 -5.28 3.45
N LEU A 82 -17.76 -5.97 2.33
CA LEU A 82 -18.40 -7.29 2.32
C LEU A 82 -17.44 -8.40 2.75
N ASN A 83 -16.12 -8.19 2.66
CA ASN A 83 -15.14 -9.11 3.22
C ASN A 83 -14.98 -8.82 4.73
N HIS A 84 -15.51 -9.71 5.57
CA HIS A 84 -15.54 -9.49 7.01
C HIS A 84 -14.13 -9.40 7.63
N GLN A 85 -13.18 -10.24 7.20
CA GLN A 85 -11.82 -10.20 7.73
C GLN A 85 -11.15 -8.86 7.44
N LEU A 86 -11.35 -8.35 6.22
CA LEU A 86 -10.83 -7.05 5.80
C LEU A 86 -11.51 -5.90 6.55
N SER A 87 -12.84 -5.97 6.70
CA SER A 87 -13.62 -5.01 7.46
C SER A 87 -13.19 -4.94 8.93
N TYR A 88 -13.08 -6.09 9.60
CA TYR A 88 -12.62 -6.16 11.00
C TYR A 88 -11.18 -5.69 11.15
N HIS A 89 -10.29 -6.04 10.23
CA HIS A 89 -8.91 -5.56 10.23
C HIS A 89 -8.83 -4.03 10.24
N TYR A 90 -9.56 -3.34 9.36
CA TYR A 90 -9.52 -1.87 9.31
C TYR A 90 -10.28 -1.19 10.45
N GLN A 91 -11.39 -1.76 10.89
CA GLN A 91 -12.08 -1.28 12.09
C GLN A 91 -11.17 -1.34 13.31
N LEU A 92 -10.45 -2.44 13.49
CA LEU A 92 -9.52 -2.63 14.60
C LEU A 92 -8.38 -1.59 14.55
N ILE A 93 -7.78 -1.35 13.38
CA ILE A 93 -6.74 -0.30 13.24
C ILE A 93 -7.31 1.08 13.59
N SER A 94 -8.52 1.39 13.13
CA SER A 94 -9.20 2.67 13.42
C SER A 94 -9.48 2.84 14.91
N MET A 95 -9.92 1.78 15.60
CA MET A 95 -10.14 1.78 17.05
C MET A 95 -8.84 1.91 17.86
N LEU A 96 -7.77 1.24 17.41
CA LEU A 96 -6.48 1.25 18.08
C LEU A 96 -5.74 2.57 17.87
N ALA A 97 -5.88 3.22 16.71
CA ALA A 97 -5.11 4.42 16.38
C ALA A 97 -5.98 5.54 15.78
N PRO A 98 -7.03 6.03 16.46
CA PRO A 98 -8.04 6.92 15.87
C PRO A 98 -7.50 8.27 15.40
N ALA A 99 -6.42 8.78 16.01
CA ALA A 99 -5.76 10.01 15.58
C ALA A 99 -4.66 9.80 14.51
N SER A 100 -4.37 8.55 14.15
CA SER A 100 -3.39 8.23 13.12
C SER A 100 -4.02 8.33 11.73
N PRO A 101 -3.29 8.80 10.70
CA PRO A 101 -3.73 8.64 9.31
C PRO A 101 -4.05 7.18 8.94
N ALA A 102 -3.45 6.22 9.64
CA ALA A 102 -3.72 4.79 9.44
C ALA A 102 -5.15 4.36 9.84
N ALA A 103 -5.91 5.20 10.55
CA ALA A 103 -7.32 4.92 10.86
C ALA A 103 -8.24 4.96 9.62
N VAL A 104 -7.74 5.51 8.52
CA VAL A 104 -8.47 5.57 7.24
C VAL A 104 -7.98 4.42 6.36
N PHE A 105 -8.91 3.61 5.86
CA PHE A 105 -8.66 2.56 4.88
C PHE A 105 -7.82 3.12 3.71
N PRO A 106 -6.77 2.45 3.19
CA PRO A 106 -5.91 2.99 2.14
C PRO A 106 -6.64 3.45 0.86
N ALA A 107 -7.78 2.85 0.52
CA ALA A 107 -8.58 3.31 -0.63
C ALA A 107 -9.31 4.65 -0.37
N GLY A 108 -9.42 5.09 0.88
CA GLY A 108 -10.08 6.31 1.31
C GLY A 108 -11.54 6.09 1.72
N ARG A 109 -12.25 7.20 1.98
CA ARG A 109 -13.70 7.20 2.25
C ARG A 109 -14.46 7.54 0.98
N ILE A 110 -15.68 7.02 0.84
CA ILE A 110 -16.52 7.26 -0.35
C ILE A 110 -16.77 8.77 -0.54
N GLU A 111 -16.96 9.51 0.55
CA GLU A 111 -17.16 10.96 0.53
C GLU A 111 -15.93 11.70 -0.03
N ASP A 112 -14.73 11.27 0.40
CA ASP A 112 -13.46 11.84 -0.06
C ASP A 112 -13.24 11.55 -1.55
N ILE A 113 -13.54 10.32 -2.00
CA ILE A 113 -13.46 9.93 -3.41
C ILE A 113 -14.41 10.77 -4.28
N ASN A 114 -15.64 11.01 -3.80
CA ASN A 114 -16.62 11.80 -4.52
C ASN A 114 -16.20 13.28 -4.61
N ALA A 115 -15.67 13.86 -3.54
CA ALA A 115 -15.22 15.26 -3.49
C ALA A 115 -13.92 15.53 -4.26
N LEU A 116 -13.08 14.51 -4.46
CA LEU A 116 -11.79 14.59 -5.13
C LEU A 116 -11.86 15.28 -6.50
N ASN A 117 -10.95 16.20 -6.79
CA ASN A 117 -10.81 16.82 -8.12
C ASN A 117 -9.39 16.64 -8.71
N ILE A 118 -9.21 17.04 -9.97
CA ILE A 118 -7.92 16.92 -10.67
C ILE A 118 -6.81 17.74 -10.00
N GLY A 119 -7.14 18.88 -9.38
CA GLY A 119 -6.15 19.66 -8.64
C GLY A 119 -5.57 18.90 -7.45
N ASP A 120 -6.42 18.16 -6.73
CA ASP A 120 -5.98 17.29 -5.62
C ASP A 120 -5.04 16.18 -6.13
N LEU A 121 -5.41 15.54 -7.25
CA LEU A 121 -4.61 14.51 -7.90
C LEU A 121 -3.24 15.03 -8.34
N GLN A 122 -3.20 16.20 -8.98
CA GLN A 122 -1.95 16.86 -9.39
C GLN A 122 -1.07 17.20 -8.19
N LYS A 123 -1.66 17.70 -7.10
CA LYS A 123 -0.95 18.01 -5.86
C LYS A 123 -0.35 16.76 -5.22
N ALA A 124 -1.14 15.70 -5.11
CA ALA A 124 -0.70 14.41 -4.56
C ALA A 124 0.40 13.78 -5.43
N TYR A 125 0.23 13.77 -6.75
CA TYR A 125 1.23 13.24 -7.69
C TYR A 125 2.56 13.99 -7.57
N LYS A 126 2.54 15.33 -7.63
CA LYS A 126 3.74 16.18 -7.51
C LYS A 126 4.43 16.02 -6.15
N ALA A 127 3.70 15.72 -5.08
CA ALA A 127 4.26 15.51 -3.76
C ALA A 127 4.91 14.13 -3.60
N ALA A 128 4.26 13.08 -4.12
CA ALA A 128 4.64 11.68 -3.87
C ALA A 128 5.58 11.09 -4.94
N TYR A 129 5.35 11.37 -6.23
CA TYR A 129 6.05 10.76 -7.37
C TYR A 129 7.30 11.56 -7.77
N LYS A 130 8.25 11.64 -6.84
CA LYS A 130 9.56 12.26 -7.06
C LYS A 130 10.64 11.19 -7.08
N ALA A 131 11.66 11.35 -7.92
CA ALA A 131 12.74 10.38 -8.07
C ALA A 131 13.37 9.94 -6.73
N HIS A 132 13.65 10.87 -5.81
CA HIS A 132 14.23 10.56 -4.49
C HIS A 132 13.28 9.78 -3.55
N ARG A 133 11.98 9.69 -3.87
CA ARG A 133 10.96 8.92 -3.12
C ARG A 133 10.63 7.59 -3.77
N MET A 134 11.23 7.27 -4.92
CA MET A 134 10.97 6.06 -5.69
C MET A 134 12.15 5.10 -5.55
N THR A 135 11.86 3.80 -5.53
CA THR A 135 12.87 2.74 -5.56
C THR A 135 12.47 1.75 -6.63
N LEU A 136 13.44 1.40 -7.48
CA LEU A 136 13.28 0.40 -8.53
C LEU A 136 14.00 -0.87 -8.10
N PHE A 137 13.30 -1.99 -8.19
CA PHE A 137 13.87 -3.32 -8.01
C PHE A 137 13.82 -4.05 -9.34
N LEU A 138 14.95 -4.63 -9.76
CA LEU A 138 15.05 -5.56 -10.87
C LEU A 138 15.52 -6.89 -10.29
N ILE A 139 14.69 -7.93 -10.45
CA ILE A 139 14.95 -9.27 -9.93
C ILE A 139 14.92 -10.22 -11.11
N GLY A 140 16.06 -10.84 -11.41
CA GLY A 140 16.26 -11.65 -12.62
C GLY A 140 16.71 -10.82 -13.83
N GLY A 141 16.77 -11.46 -15.00
CA GLY A 141 17.35 -10.90 -16.23
C GLY A 141 18.87 -11.09 -16.34
N SER A 142 19.45 -10.64 -17.46
CA SER A 142 20.92 -10.56 -17.64
C SER A 142 21.45 -9.21 -17.15
N GLU A 143 22.78 -9.06 -17.02
CA GLU A 143 23.43 -7.79 -16.69
C GLU A 143 23.02 -6.64 -17.64
N ASP A 144 22.75 -6.95 -18.91
CA ASP A 144 22.31 -5.98 -19.92
C ASP A 144 20.90 -5.42 -19.67
N THR A 145 20.11 -6.01 -18.77
CA THR A 145 18.74 -5.53 -18.44
C THR A 145 18.76 -4.08 -17.97
N GLU A 146 19.83 -3.66 -17.29
CA GLU A 146 20.01 -2.28 -16.84
C GLU A 146 20.08 -1.29 -18.02
N MET A 147 20.55 -1.72 -19.19
CA MET A 147 20.64 -0.87 -20.39
C MET A 147 19.28 -0.46 -20.94
N PHE A 148 18.19 -1.13 -20.54
CA PHE A 148 16.82 -0.73 -20.90
C PHE A 148 16.30 0.43 -20.04
N LEU A 149 16.98 0.73 -18.93
CA LEU A 149 16.59 1.85 -18.07
C LEU A 149 17.07 3.18 -18.65
N PRO A 150 16.26 4.25 -18.48
CA PRO A 150 16.71 5.62 -18.70
C PRO A 150 18.04 5.91 -17.98
N PRO A 151 18.95 6.72 -18.56
CA PRO A 151 20.29 6.94 -18.00
C PRO A 151 20.33 7.41 -16.54
N HIS A 152 19.30 8.10 -16.06
CA HIS A 152 19.22 8.62 -14.69
C HIS A 152 18.78 7.57 -13.65
N LEU A 153 18.35 6.39 -14.09
CA LEU A 153 17.96 5.27 -13.21
C LEU A 153 19.01 4.16 -13.15
N GLN A 154 20.00 4.21 -14.04
CA GLN A 154 21.13 3.28 -14.04
C GLN A 154 21.93 3.43 -12.73
N LEU A 155 22.22 2.30 -12.09
CA LEU A 155 22.92 2.14 -10.82
C LEU A 155 24.28 2.83 -10.81
N GLN A 156 24.97 2.84 -11.96
CA GLN A 156 26.28 3.49 -12.09
C GLN A 156 26.27 5.02 -11.90
N LYS A 157 25.09 5.67 -11.92
CA LYS A 157 24.98 7.15 -11.91
C LYS A 157 24.28 7.75 -10.69
N ARG A 158 23.98 6.99 -9.63
CA ARG A 158 23.28 7.58 -8.47
C ARG A 158 24.21 8.38 -7.55
N PRO A 159 23.94 9.67 -7.30
CA PRO A 159 24.42 10.31 -6.08
C PRO A 159 23.72 9.66 -4.87
N HIS A 160 24.42 9.63 -3.75
CA HIS A 160 23.98 9.00 -2.50
C HIS A 160 22.90 9.86 -1.80
N ASP A 161 21.76 10.08 -2.44
CA ASP A 161 20.71 10.95 -1.91
C ASP A 161 19.70 10.12 -1.13
N GLN A 162 19.89 10.05 0.20
CA GLN A 162 18.90 9.45 1.09
C GLN A 162 17.78 10.46 1.34
N ALA A 163 16.60 10.21 0.77
CA ALA A 163 15.42 10.98 1.13
C ALA A 163 15.14 10.84 2.63
N LYS A 164 15.22 11.95 3.36
CA LYS A 164 14.82 11.99 4.77
C LYS A 164 13.33 11.67 4.87
N LYS A 165 13.00 10.47 5.35
CA LYS A 165 11.62 10.12 5.72
C LYS A 165 11.26 10.95 6.95
N LYS A 166 10.26 11.85 6.81
CA LYS A 166 9.72 12.58 7.96
C LYS A 166 8.86 11.61 8.77
N ILE A 167 9.37 11.15 9.90
CA ILE A 167 8.58 10.39 10.88
C ILE A 167 7.74 11.41 11.64
N ILE A 168 6.42 11.27 11.56
CA ILE A 168 5.51 12.02 12.41
C ILE A 168 5.25 11.13 13.63
N PRO A 169 5.66 11.53 14.84
CA PRO A 169 5.30 10.79 16.03
C PRO A 169 3.78 10.84 16.18
N ALA A 170 3.12 9.72 15.92
CA ALA A 170 1.76 9.52 16.37
C ALA A 170 1.86 9.12 17.84
N CYS A 171 1.63 10.07 18.75
CA CYS A 171 1.25 9.70 20.10
C CYS A 171 -0.24 9.33 19.98
N PRO A 172 -0.61 8.05 20.07
CA PRO A 172 -2.03 7.74 20.04
C PRO A 172 -2.67 8.44 21.25
N PRO A 173 -3.82 9.12 21.08
CA PRO A 173 -4.59 9.52 22.24
C PRO A 173 -4.86 8.29 23.10
N PRO A 174 -5.07 8.44 24.42
CA PRO A 174 -5.49 7.33 25.25
C PRO A 174 -6.65 6.59 24.57
N LEU A 175 -6.53 5.27 24.46
CA LEU A 175 -7.57 4.43 23.86
C LEU A 175 -8.92 4.85 24.47
N SER A 176 -9.85 5.25 23.61
CA SER A 176 -11.20 5.58 24.03
C SER A 176 -11.83 4.37 24.75
N GLN A 177 -12.75 4.64 25.68
CA GLN A 177 -13.55 3.63 26.36
C GLN A 177 -14.11 2.59 25.37
N LYS A 178 -14.26 1.35 25.86
CA LYS A 178 -14.89 0.20 25.19
C LYS A 178 -15.93 0.66 24.16
N MET A 179 -15.56 0.63 22.88
CA MET A 179 -16.42 1.04 21.77
C MET A 179 -16.90 -0.21 21.06
N VAL A 180 -18.21 -0.35 20.92
CA VAL A 180 -18.84 -1.42 20.14
C VAL A 180 -19.31 -0.79 18.84
N LEU A 181 -18.75 -1.25 17.71
CA LEU A 181 -19.13 -0.81 16.37
C LEU A 181 -19.82 -1.99 15.65
N GLY A 182 -21.08 -1.83 15.25
CA GLY A 182 -21.82 -2.81 14.43
C GLY A 182 -22.57 -3.90 15.19
N ASP A 183 -23.52 -4.55 14.49
CA ASP A 183 -24.56 -5.43 15.02
C ASP A 183 -24.04 -6.65 15.79
N GLU A 184 -24.69 -6.94 16.92
CA GLU A 184 -24.46 -8.06 17.84
C GLU A 184 -24.63 -9.47 17.20
N GLU A 185 -24.86 -9.59 15.89
CA GLU A 185 -25.50 -10.76 15.27
C GLU A 185 -24.59 -11.81 14.63
N ARG A 186 -23.26 -11.70 14.67
CA ARG A 186 -22.37 -12.75 14.10
C ARG A 186 -21.32 -13.23 15.09
N MET A 187 -21.74 -14.20 15.90
CA MET A 187 -21.01 -14.77 17.04
C MET A 187 -19.83 -15.70 16.66
N GLU A 188 -19.50 -15.90 15.38
CA GLU A 188 -18.58 -16.98 15.00
C GLU A 188 -17.09 -16.62 15.13
N ASP A 189 -16.70 -15.35 14.98
CA ASP A 189 -15.28 -14.91 15.04
C ASP A 189 -15.08 -13.71 15.98
N THR A 190 -14.13 -13.82 16.91
CA THR A 190 -13.68 -12.70 17.76
C THR A 190 -12.30 -12.20 17.32
N TRP A 191 -12.18 -10.91 17.04
CA TRP A 191 -10.92 -10.26 16.70
C TRP A 191 -10.43 -9.40 17.87
N THR A 192 -9.24 -9.71 18.38
CA THR A 192 -8.60 -8.96 19.47
C THR A 192 -7.37 -8.25 18.94
N GLY A 193 -7.27 -6.95 19.18
CA GLY A 193 -6.11 -6.13 18.83
C GLY A 193 -5.49 -5.49 20.05
N LEU A 194 -4.16 -5.41 20.05
CA LEU A 194 -3.40 -4.74 21.09
C LEU A 194 -2.55 -3.65 20.45
N GLN A 195 -2.73 -2.40 20.89
CA GLN A 195 -1.82 -1.32 20.55
C GLN A 195 -0.73 -1.26 21.58
N ILE A 196 0.52 -1.41 21.14
CA ILE A 196 1.67 -1.27 22.01
C ILE A 196 2.49 -0.08 21.49
N GLY A 197 2.75 0.86 22.39
CA GLY A 197 3.53 2.06 22.07
C GLY A 197 4.95 1.71 21.63
N ALA A 198 5.62 2.68 21.00
CA ALA A 198 7.03 2.55 20.69
C ALA A 198 7.86 2.33 21.98
N LEU A 199 8.92 1.52 21.87
CA LEU A 199 9.84 1.32 22.99
C LEU A 199 10.57 2.64 23.31
N PRO A 200 10.57 3.10 24.57
CA PRO A 200 11.24 4.34 24.95
C PRO A 200 12.73 4.30 24.57
N GLY A 201 13.20 5.34 23.87
CA GLY A 201 14.62 5.51 23.53
C GLY A 201 15.13 4.71 22.33
N GLN A 202 14.31 3.87 21.68
CA GLN A 202 14.67 3.16 20.44
C GLN A 202 13.83 3.69 19.26
N ASN A 203 14.49 4.43 18.36
CA ASN A 203 13.89 4.95 17.13
C ASN A 203 14.19 4.08 15.90
N ASP A 204 14.81 2.91 16.06
CA ASP A 204 15.01 1.97 14.96
C ASP A 204 13.73 1.13 14.74
N LEU A 205 12.95 1.54 13.74
CA LEU A 205 11.71 0.87 13.36
C LEU A 205 11.92 -0.59 12.95
N LEU A 206 13.08 -0.94 12.37
CA LEU A 206 13.36 -2.33 12.00
C LEU A 206 13.55 -3.18 13.25
N THR A 207 14.35 -2.68 14.20
CA THR A 207 14.58 -3.34 15.48
C THR A 207 13.27 -3.53 16.25
N VAL A 208 12.45 -2.47 16.37
CA VAL A 208 11.14 -2.55 17.03
C VAL A 208 10.21 -3.55 16.32
N LYS A 209 10.19 -3.56 14.98
CA LYS A 209 9.40 -4.53 14.20
C LYS A 209 9.84 -5.96 14.45
N LEU A 210 11.15 -6.23 14.47
CA LEU A 210 11.70 -7.56 14.73
C LEU A 210 11.39 -8.03 16.15
N TYR A 211 11.54 -7.17 17.16
CA TYR A 211 11.16 -7.51 18.53
C TYR A 211 9.68 -7.90 18.64
N TRP A 212 8.78 -7.12 18.02
CA TRP A 212 7.36 -7.44 18.04
C TRP A 212 6.99 -8.69 17.25
N ASP A 213 7.65 -8.96 16.11
CA ASP A 213 7.45 -10.21 15.37
C ASP A 213 7.87 -11.44 16.21
N ILE A 214 9.03 -11.35 16.87
CA ILE A 214 9.52 -12.42 17.76
C ILE A 214 8.57 -12.61 18.95
N ALA A 215 8.19 -11.52 19.64
CA ALA A 215 7.29 -11.59 20.79
C ALA A 215 5.92 -12.17 20.41
N ALA A 216 5.35 -11.72 19.29
CA ALA A 216 4.08 -12.24 18.78
C ALA A 216 4.15 -13.73 18.46
N ARG A 217 5.25 -14.21 17.84
CA ARG A 217 5.45 -15.65 17.59
C ARG A 217 5.56 -16.45 18.89
N ILE A 218 6.33 -15.96 19.86
CA ILE A 218 6.48 -16.65 21.16
C ILE A 218 5.14 -16.77 21.88
N LEU A 219 4.28 -15.75 21.79
CA LEU A 219 3.01 -15.70 22.50
C LEU A 219 1.85 -16.37 21.76
N LEU A 220 1.80 -16.27 20.43
CA LEU A 220 0.59 -16.56 19.64
C LEU A 220 0.81 -17.60 18.53
N GLN A 221 2.03 -18.12 18.36
CA GLN A 221 2.21 -19.26 17.46
C GLN A 221 1.46 -20.48 18.01
N LEU A 222 0.95 -21.34 17.12
CA LEU A 222 0.10 -22.48 17.47
C LEU A 222 0.67 -23.37 18.59
N ASN A 223 1.99 -23.47 18.69
CA ASN A 223 2.68 -24.31 19.69
C ASN A 223 3.09 -23.55 20.96
N SER A 224 2.73 -22.27 21.09
CA SER A 224 3.08 -21.49 22.26
C SER A 224 2.26 -21.93 23.49
N PRO A 225 2.83 -21.90 24.70
CA PRO A 225 2.10 -22.27 25.91
C PRO A 225 0.82 -21.45 26.10
N PHE A 226 0.87 -20.14 25.82
CA PHE A 226 -0.27 -19.24 25.94
C PHE A 226 -1.39 -19.58 24.94
N PHE A 227 -1.05 -19.85 23.68
CA PHE A 227 -2.05 -20.26 22.69
C PHE A 227 -2.68 -21.61 23.03
N GLN A 228 -1.89 -22.57 23.49
CA GLN A 228 -2.38 -23.88 23.95
C GLN A 228 -3.32 -23.74 25.15
N GLU A 229 -3.01 -22.86 26.10
CA GLU A 229 -3.86 -22.55 27.25
C GLU A 229 -5.21 -21.96 26.81
N ILE A 230 -5.20 -20.98 25.89
CA ILE A 230 -6.43 -20.42 25.33
C ILE A 230 -7.29 -21.50 24.67
N GLN A 231 -6.69 -22.37 23.84
CA GLN A 231 -7.41 -23.44 23.14
C GLN A 231 -7.98 -24.52 24.08
N GLN A 232 -7.37 -24.74 25.25
CA GLN A 232 -7.88 -25.70 26.22
C GLN A 232 -8.99 -25.10 27.10
N THR A 233 -9.04 -23.77 27.21
CA THR A 233 -9.95 -23.05 28.10
C THR A 233 -11.26 -22.65 27.40
N TYR A 234 -11.23 -22.43 26.09
CA TYR A 234 -12.37 -22.01 25.25
C TYR A 234 -12.54 -22.93 24.06
#